data_AF-A0A1S2LKR2-F1
#
_entry.id   AF-A0A1S2LKR2-F1
#
_cell.length_a   1.000
_cell.length_b   1.000
_cell.length_c   1.000
_cell.angle_alpha   90.00
_cell.angle_beta   90.00
_cell.angle_gamma   90.00
#
_symmetry.space_group_name_H-M   'P 1'
#
loop_
_entity.id
_entity.type
_entity.pdbx_description
1 polymer ?
#
loop_
_entity_poly.entity_id
_entity_poly.type
_entity_poly.pdbx_seq_one_letter_code
_entity_poly.pdbx_strand_id
1 'polypeptide(L)'
;MDTFIKEKYENIKQSSMMKAFLQFQQECKKQGYEPPSYYTFTKNVKKTPKYDQVKSRKGSKAAYASGEFFYELWQESPRHGDRIFEICHSYRIRYRTKVYCNGEKSRETLGNIFSRCFFKKVIIYLYFF
;
A
#
# COMPACT_ATOMS: atom_id res chain seq x y z
N MET A 1 -17.02 -22.93 9.10
CA MET A 1 -15.59 -22.72 8.78
C MET A 1 -15.31 -21.27 8.40
N ASP A 2 -16.02 -20.71 7.42
CA ASP A 2 -15.81 -19.32 6.95
C ASP A 2 -16.01 -18.28 8.07
N THR A 3 -16.99 -18.51 8.95
CA THR A 3 -17.21 -17.70 10.17
C THR A 3 -15.97 -17.66 11.07
N PHE A 4 -15.38 -18.83 11.34
CA PHE A 4 -14.16 -18.93 12.14
C PHE A 4 -12.97 -18.21 11.49
N ILE A 5 -12.83 -18.30 10.17
CA ILE A 5 -11.77 -17.62 9.42
C ILE A 5 -11.91 -16.11 9.59
N LYS A 6 -13.10 -15.54 9.39
CA LYS A 6 -13.35 -14.10 9.57
C LYS A 6 -13.03 -13.63 10.99
N GLU A 7 -13.48 -14.35 12.01
CA GLU A 7 -13.36 -13.90 13.40
C GLU A 7 -11.95 -14.09 14.00
N LYS A 8 -11.33 -15.24 13.71
CA LYS A 8 -10.09 -15.67 14.38
C LYS A 8 -8.83 -15.51 13.52
N TYR A 9 -8.96 -15.56 12.19
CA TYR A 9 -7.84 -15.40 11.28
C TYR A 9 -7.81 -14.02 10.62
N GLU A 10 -8.91 -13.52 10.05
CA GLU A 10 -8.97 -12.21 9.37
C GLU A 10 -9.16 -11.05 10.37
N ASN A 11 -8.38 -11.05 11.44
CA ASN A 11 -8.42 -10.07 12.51
C ASN A 11 -7.06 -9.36 12.64
N ILE A 12 -7.07 -8.16 13.21
CA ILE A 12 -5.94 -7.31 13.57
C ILE A 12 -4.89 -8.06 14.41
N LYS A 13 -5.28 -9.10 15.16
CA LYS A 13 -4.35 -9.96 15.91
C LYS A 13 -3.34 -10.72 15.03
N GLN A 14 -3.57 -10.82 13.72
CA GLN A 14 -2.64 -11.37 12.74
C GLN A 14 -2.02 -12.74 13.11
N SER A 15 -2.85 -13.66 13.60
CA SER A 15 -2.40 -15.02 13.91
C SER A 15 -1.77 -15.71 12.68
N SER A 16 -0.76 -16.56 12.92
CA SER A 16 -0.18 -17.39 11.86
C SER A 16 -1.22 -18.41 11.37
N MET A 17 -1.12 -18.81 10.11
CA MET A 17 -2.09 -19.73 9.51
C MET A 17 -2.13 -21.07 10.24
N MET A 18 -0.97 -21.59 10.63
CA MET A 18 -0.87 -22.83 11.41
C MET A 18 -1.54 -22.69 12.78
N LYS A 19 -1.33 -21.57 13.48
CA LYS A 19 -1.96 -21.33 14.79
C LYS A 19 -3.49 -21.25 14.67
N ALA A 20 -4.00 -20.56 13.65
CA ALA A 20 -5.44 -20.50 13.39
C ALA A 20 -6.02 -21.89 13.04
N PHE A 21 -5.29 -22.69 12.27
CA PHE A 21 -5.69 -24.07 11.97
C PHE A 21 -5.75 -24.95 13.23
N LEU A 22 -4.73 -24.91 14.09
CA LEU A 22 -4.73 -25.68 15.34
C LEU A 22 -5.88 -25.27 16.27
N GLN A 23 -6.18 -23.97 16.36
CA GLN A 23 -7.34 -23.47 17.09
C GLN A 23 -8.66 -23.98 16.49
N PHE A 24 -8.78 -23.94 15.15
CA PHE A 24 -9.95 -24.48 14.46
C PHE A 24 -10.13 -25.97 14.72
N GLN A 25 -9.04 -26.74 14.68
CA GLN A 25 -9.04 -28.17 14.96
C GLN A 25 -9.53 -28.48 16.38
N GLN A 26 -9.10 -27.69 17.36
CA GLN A 26 -9.55 -27.83 18.75
C GLN A 26 -11.04 -27.51 18.89
N GLU A 27 -11.53 -26.44 18.25
CA GLU A 27 -12.94 -26.09 18.28
C GLU A 27 -13.82 -27.13 17.60
N CYS A 28 -13.39 -27.70 16.46
CA CYS A 28 -14.09 -28.83 15.84
C CYS A 28 -14.22 -30.01 16.81
N LYS A 29 -13.11 -30.41 17.46
CA LYS A 29 -13.12 -31.52 18.42
C LYS A 29 -14.01 -31.25 19.63
N LYS A 30 -14.02 -30.03 20.16
CA LYS A 30 -14.91 -29.63 21.26
C LYS A 30 -16.39 -29.74 20.89
N GLN A 31 -16.72 -29.46 19.63
CA GLN A 31 -18.08 -29.56 19.11
C GLN A 31 -18.44 -30.97 18.60
N GLY A 32 -17.52 -31.93 18.68
CA GLY A 32 -17.73 -33.31 18.21
C GLY A 32 -17.60 -33.51 16.70
N TYR A 33 -17.07 -32.53 15.97
CA TYR A 33 -16.85 -32.63 14.52
C TYR A 33 -15.44 -33.11 14.19
N GLU A 34 -15.32 -33.88 13.10
CA GLU A 34 -14.03 -34.19 12.51
C GLU A 34 -13.43 -32.96 11.80
N PRO A 35 -12.22 -32.52 12.19
CA PRO A 35 -11.60 -31.37 11.58
C PRO A 35 -11.09 -31.71 10.17
N PRO A 36 -11.22 -30.78 9.19
CA PRO A 36 -10.68 -30.98 7.86
C PRO A 36 -9.15 -30.91 7.86
N SER A 37 -8.54 -31.39 6.77
CA SER A 37 -7.09 -31.30 6.59
C SER A 37 -6.60 -29.86 6.51
N TYR A 38 -5.33 -29.63 6.88
CA TYR A 38 -4.68 -28.31 6.75
C TYR A 38 -4.79 -27.77 5.31
N TYR A 39 -4.63 -28.64 4.31
CA TYR A 39 -4.79 -28.28 2.91
C TYR A 39 -6.18 -27.68 2.63
N THR A 40 -7.23 -28.37 3.07
CA THR A 40 -8.61 -27.89 2.93
C THR A 40 -8.83 -26.57 3.64
N PHE A 41 -8.21 -26.41 4.82
CA PHE A 41 -8.28 -25.16 5.57
C PHE A 41 -7.66 -23.99 4.83
N THR A 42 -6.42 -24.15 4.38
CA THR A 42 -5.74 -23.09 3.61
C THR A 42 -6.43 -22.78 2.28
N LYS A 43 -7.03 -23.78 1.63
CA LYS A 43 -7.82 -23.59 0.41
C LYS A 43 -9.04 -22.72 0.68
N ASN A 44 -9.74 -22.92 1.79
CA ASN A 44 -10.86 -22.06 2.17
C ASN A 44 -10.42 -20.65 2.55
N VAL A 45 -9.31 -20.48 3.28
CA VAL A 45 -8.78 -19.14 3.56
C VAL A 45 -8.43 -18.38 2.27
N LYS A 46 -7.89 -19.06 1.27
CA LYS A 46 -7.54 -18.45 -0.03
C LYS A 46 -8.75 -18.07 -0.91
N LYS A 47 -9.97 -18.47 -0.55
CA LYS A 47 -11.18 -18.05 -1.27
C LYS A 47 -11.45 -16.55 -1.08
N THR A 48 -11.13 -16.00 0.09
CA THR A 48 -11.25 -14.55 0.32
C THR A 48 -10.23 -13.81 -0.56
N PRO A 49 -10.61 -12.73 -1.27
CA PRO A 49 -9.65 -11.93 -2.03
C PRO A 49 -8.49 -11.44 -1.16
N LYS A 50 -7.27 -11.48 -1.72
CA LYS A 50 -6.06 -11.10 -0.97
C LYS A 50 -6.13 -9.66 -0.44
N TYR A 51 -6.72 -8.75 -1.22
CA TYR A 51 -6.96 -7.37 -0.82
C TYR A 51 -7.79 -7.30 0.47
N ASP A 52 -8.92 -7.98 0.53
CA ASP A 52 -9.82 -7.97 1.69
C ASP A 52 -9.16 -8.61 2.91
N GLN A 53 -8.43 -9.72 2.73
CA GLN A 53 -7.67 -10.33 3.83
C GLN A 53 -6.62 -9.39 4.41
N VAL A 54 -5.84 -8.72 3.55
CA VAL A 54 -4.81 -7.77 4.00
C VAL A 54 -5.47 -6.55 4.63
N LYS A 55 -6.59 -6.08 4.10
CA LYS A 55 -7.36 -4.97 4.66
C LYS A 55 -7.85 -5.29 6.07
N SER A 56 -8.47 -6.45 6.29
CA SER A 56 -8.95 -6.87 7.61
C SER A 56 -7.82 -7.12 8.60
N ARG A 57 -6.68 -7.65 8.14
CA ARG A 57 -5.54 -8.01 9.00
C ARG A 57 -4.60 -6.84 9.31
N LYS A 58 -4.37 -5.95 8.34
CA LYS A 58 -3.30 -4.92 8.36
C LYS A 58 -3.80 -3.51 8.06
N GLY A 59 -5.08 -3.34 7.74
CA GLY A 59 -5.69 -2.05 7.38
C GLY A 59 -5.63 -1.72 5.88
N SER A 60 -6.44 -0.75 5.48
CA SER A 60 -6.61 -0.31 4.07
C SER A 60 -5.28 0.07 3.42
N LYS A 61 -4.41 0.73 4.20
CA LYS A 61 -3.11 1.21 3.76
C LYS A 61 -2.18 0.10 3.27
N ALA A 62 -2.18 -1.04 3.97
CA ALA A 62 -1.37 -2.20 3.61
C ALA A 62 -2.00 -2.99 2.45
N ALA A 63 -3.33 -2.98 2.34
CA ALA A 63 -4.05 -3.66 1.28
C ALA A 63 -3.78 -3.08 -0.12
N TYR A 64 -3.37 -1.81 -0.22
CA TYR A 64 -3.01 -1.17 -1.48
C TYR A 64 -1.92 -1.92 -2.27
N ALA A 65 -0.96 -2.55 -1.58
CA ALA A 65 0.08 -3.34 -2.23
C ALA A 65 -0.47 -4.61 -2.93
N SER A 66 -1.68 -5.03 -2.57
CA SER A 66 -2.39 -6.17 -3.16
C SER A 66 -3.60 -5.78 -4.00
N GLY A 67 -3.87 -4.47 -4.15
CA GLY A 67 -4.95 -3.95 -4.97
C GLY A 67 -4.57 -3.89 -6.46
N GLU A 68 -5.56 -3.57 -7.28
CA GLU A 68 -5.37 -3.32 -8.71
C GLU A 68 -4.51 -2.08 -8.93
N PHE A 69 -3.53 -2.19 -9.82
CA PHE A 69 -2.67 -1.07 -10.20
C PHE A 69 -3.30 -0.36 -11.41
N PHE A 70 -3.66 0.90 -11.23
CA PHE A 70 -4.18 1.73 -12.30
C PHE A 70 -3.02 2.39 -13.06
N TYR A 71 -2.90 2.11 -14.35
CA TYR A 71 -1.91 2.74 -15.23
C TYR A 71 -2.33 4.16 -15.64
N GLU A 72 -3.63 4.40 -15.72
CA GLU A 72 -4.23 5.65 -16.16
C GLU A 72 -5.26 6.08 -15.12
N LEU A 73 -5.33 7.39 -14.86
CA LEU A 73 -6.26 7.98 -13.92
C LEU A 73 -7.50 8.45 -14.66
N TRP A 74 -8.64 7.82 -14.38
CA TRP A 74 -9.95 8.23 -14.85
C TRP A 74 -10.70 8.98 -13.74
N GLN A 75 -11.76 9.70 -14.09
CA GLN A 75 -12.59 10.42 -13.09
C GLN A 75 -13.21 9.46 -12.05
N GLU A 76 -13.45 8.21 -12.44
CA GLU A 76 -13.95 7.13 -11.58
C GLU A 76 -12.84 6.36 -10.84
N SER A 77 -11.57 6.60 -11.20
CA SER A 77 -10.46 5.97 -10.47
C SER A 77 -10.49 6.40 -9.01
N PRO A 78 -10.14 5.51 -8.06
CA PRO A 78 -10.08 5.85 -6.66
C PRO A 78 -9.26 7.13 -6.45
N ARG A 79 -9.82 8.12 -5.73
CA ARG A 79 -9.16 9.41 -5.51
C ARG A 79 -7.72 9.19 -5.04
N HIS A 80 -6.77 9.67 -5.83
CA HIS A 80 -5.36 9.59 -5.50
C HIS A 80 -5.07 10.60 -4.37
N GLY A 81 -5.24 10.17 -3.11
CA GLY A 81 -5.28 11.11 -2.00
C GLY A 81 -5.78 10.64 -0.62
N ASP A 82 -5.88 9.34 -0.31
CA ASP A 82 -5.92 8.86 1.10
C ASP A 82 -4.51 8.77 1.73
N ARG A 83 -3.49 9.30 1.04
CA ARG A 83 -2.14 9.58 1.55
C ARG A 83 -1.61 10.85 0.92
N ILE A 84 -1.98 12.00 1.48
CA ILE A 84 -1.60 13.33 0.94
C ILE A 84 -0.20 13.77 1.40
N PHE A 85 0.37 13.16 2.45
CA PHE A 85 1.65 13.61 3.03
C PHE A 85 2.79 12.59 2.99
N GLU A 86 2.56 11.37 2.48
CA GLU A 86 3.62 10.37 2.43
C GLU A 86 4.35 10.39 1.09
N ILE A 87 5.48 11.09 1.11
CA ILE A 87 6.60 11.06 0.16
C ILE A 87 6.46 12.03 -1.01
N CYS A 88 6.64 13.31 -0.73
CA CYS A 88 7.44 14.15 -1.62
C CYS A 88 8.89 14.03 -1.15
N HIS A 89 9.79 13.48 -1.96
CA HIS A 89 11.22 13.63 -1.71
C HIS A 89 11.59 15.07 -2.12
N SER A 90 11.58 16.00 -1.18
CA SER A 90 12.20 17.30 -1.38
C SER A 90 13.71 17.13 -1.25
N TYR A 91 14.43 17.14 -2.36
CA TYR A 91 15.88 17.27 -2.34
C TYR A 91 16.25 18.68 -2.76
N ARG A 92 17.16 19.30 -2.01
CA ARG A 92 17.75 20.59 -2.40
C ARG A 92 19.05 20.29 -3.14
N ILE A 93 19.05 20.44 -4.46
CA ILE A 93 20.27 20.37 -5.27
C ILE A 93 20.78 21.79 -5.46
N ARG A 94 22.07 22.03 -5.16
CA ARG A 94 22.76 23.25 -5.60
C ARG A 94 23.23 23.04 -7.02
N TYR A 95 22.64 23.75 -7.97
CA TYR A 95 23.19 23.89 -9.31
C TYR A 95 24.01 25.17 -9.39
N ARG A 96 25.19 25.07 -9.99
CA ARG A 96 26.08 26.21 -10.22
C ARG A 96 25.95 26.71 -11.65
N THR A 97 24.73 27.07 -12.04
CA THR A 97 24.43 27.56 -13.39
C THR A 97 24.08 29.05 -13.30
N LYS A 98 24.64 29.85 -14.21
CA LYS A 98 24.30 31.29 -14.32
C LYS A 98 23.01 31.39 -15.13
N VAL A 99 21.92 31.84 -14.51
CA VAL A 99 20.63 32.06 -15.17
C VAL A 99 20.50 33.55 -15.48
N TYR A 100 20.13 33.86 -16.72
CA TYR A 100 19.78 35.22 -17.14
C TYR A 100 18.26 35.37 -17.03
N CYS A 101 17.80 36.21 -16.11
CA CYS A 101 16.39 36.59 -16.00
C CYS A 101 16.28 38.07 -16.38
N ASN A 102 15.40 38.40 -17.33
CA ASN A 102 15.14 39.78 -17.80
C ASN A 102 16.40 40.60 -18.15
N GLY A 103 17.38 39.97 -18.82
CA GLY A 103 18.59 40.68 -19.30
C GLY A 103 19.64 40.96 -18.23
N GLU A 104 19.38 40.68 -16.96
CA GLU A 104 20.34 40.83 -15.87
C GLU A 104 20.94 39.48 -15.45
N LYS A 105 22.24 39.49 -15.20
CA LYS A 105 23.04 38.29 -14.90
C LYS A 105 22.94 37.98 -13.41
N SER A 106 22.07 37.05 -13.03
CA SER A 106 21.97 36.64 -11.62
C SER A 106 23.21 35.83 -11.20
N ARG A 107 23.72 36.10 -9.99
CA ARG A 107 24.81 35.33 -9.36
C ARG A 107 24.19 34.19 -8.57
N GLU A 108 24.50 32.96 -8.97
CA GLU A 108 24.16 31.69 -8.29
C GLU A 108 22.72 31.61 -7.75
N THR A 109 21.78 31.20 -8.59
CA THR A 109 20.41 30.89 -8.17
C THR A 109 20.34 29.52 -7.48
N LEU A 110 19.94 29.53 -6.21
CA LEU A 110 19.37 28.35 -5.56
C LEU A 110 17.96 28.16 -6.12
N GLY A 111 17.62 26.97 -6.57
CA GLY A 111 16.22 26.65 -6.73
C GLY A 111 15.90 25.26 -6.21
N ASN A 112 14.63 25.11 -5.87
CA ASN A 112 14.11 23.89 -5.30
C ASN A 112 13.55 23.06 -6.46
N ILE A 113 14.12 21.87 -6.67
CA ILE A 113 13.56 20.90 -7.61
C ILE A 113 12.54 20.09 -6.83
N PHE A 114 11.26 20.27 -7.14
CA PHE A 114 10.23 19.33 -6.73
C PHE A 114 10.18 18.20 -7.75
N SER A 115 10.81 17.06 -7.44
CA SER A 115 10.56 15.86 -8.23
C SER A 115 9.26 15.20 -7.78
N ARG A 116 8.27 15.22 -8.67
CA ARG A 116 7.19 14.24 -8.60
C ARG A 116 7.80 12.91 -9.05
N CYS A 117 8.02 11.99 -8.10
CA CYS A 117 8.50 10.65 -8.41
C CYS A 117 7.31 9.85 -8.97
N PHE A 118 6.93 10.14 -10.21
CA PHE A 118 5.99 9.35 -10.98
C PHE A 118 6.73 8.92 -12.25
N PHE A 119 6.99 7.62 -12.39
CA PHE A 119 7.54 6.96 -13.59
C PHE A 119 8.83 7.56 -14.17
N LYS A 120 10.03 7.11 -13.77
CA LYS A 120 11.33 7.21 -14.52
C LYS A 120 11.51 8.38 -15.54
N LYS A 121 10.94 9.55 -15.27
CA LYS A 121 10.94 10.77 -16.07
C LYS A 121 10.85 11.89 -15.05
N VAL A 122 11.96 12.57 -14.88
CA VAL A 122 12.04 13.74 -14.01
C VAL A 122 11.39 14.89 -14.77
N ILE A 123 10.21 15.32 -14.32
CA ILE A 123 9.61 16.58 -14.77
C ILE A 123 10.11 17.68 -13.83
N ILE A 124 10.91 18.60 -14.34
CA ILE A 124 11.49 19.72 -13.59
C ILE A 124 10.54 20.91 -13.70
N TYR A 125 9.94 21.33 -12.60
CA TYR A 125 9.27 22.63 -12.49
C TYR A 125 10.19 23.61 -11.79
N LEU A 126 10.61 24.67 -12.48
CA LEU A 126 11.33 25.80 -11.90
C LEU A 126 10.30 26.87 -11.53
N TYR A 127 10.10 27.07 -10.23
CA TYR A 127 9.36 28.22 -9.71
C TYR A 127 10.35 29.26 -9.22
N PHE A 128 10.23 30.47 -9.74
CA PHE A 128 10.91 31.66 -9.24
C PHE A 128 9.91 32.41 -8.34
N PHE A 129 10.22 32.54 -7.04
CA PHE A 129 9.53 33.44 -6.12
C PHE A 129 10.40 34.69 -5.93
#